data_AF-A0A1G2BWS4-F1
#
_entry.id   AF-A0A1G2BWS4-F1
#
_cell.length_a   1.000
_cell.length_b   1.000
_cell.length_c   1.000
_cell.angle_alpha   90.00
_cell.angle_beta   90.00
_cell.angle_gamma   90.00
#
_symmetry.space_group_name_H-M   'P 1'
#
loop_
_entity.id
_entity.type
_entity.pdbx_description
1 polymer ?
#
loop_
_entity_poly.entity_id
_entity_poly.type
_entity_poly.pdbx_seq_one_letter_code
_entity_poly.pdbx_strand_id
1 'polypeptide(L)'
;MEDRGQKLLKEIIDIYVKTARPVGSSNLAFSKKFDLSPATIRSAMGELEEQGYIAQPHTSAGRVPTTLGYKFYLDNLLSVKNLNDKENKELSDAYNKDMRDLAKLLVAKTNLAAIVGFSPSDLYFTGLFNLFSQPEFEDYKMVLSMTKVVDSLEKAMTSIYPQINKPIVLIGEDNPFSSDCSVAITPLKDEKVLAILGPMRMDYNRVLALLEETVRIIK
;
A
#
# COMPACT_ATOMS: atom_id res chain seq x y z
N MET A 1 9.44 -12.59 16.61
CA MET A 1 7.99 -12.53 16.92
C MET A 1 7.40 -13.93 16.80
N GLU A 2 6.66 -14.39 17.82
CA GLU A 2 6.00 -15.71 17.82
C GLU A 2 4.84 -15.80 16.80
N ASP A 3 4.45 -17.01 16.41
CA ASP A 3 3.34 -17.29 15.46
C ASP A 3 2.02 -16.60 15.83
N ARG A 4 1.71 -16.54 17.13
CA ARG A 4 0.53 -15.83 17.64
C ARG A 4 0.58 -14.33 17.34
N GLY A 5 1.73 -13.69 17.61
CA GLY A 5 1.92 -12.26 17.34
C GLY A 5 1.82 -11.95 15.86
N GLN A 6 2.36 -12.82 15.01
CA GLN A 6 2.25 -12.71 13.55
C GLN A 6 0.80 -12.76 13.06
N LYS A 7 0.02 -13.74 13.52
CA LYS A 7 -1.41 -13.86 13.19
C LYS A 7 -2.19 -12.63 13.64
N LEU A 8 -1.89 -12.11 14.83
CA LEU A 8 -2.54 -10.93 15.38
C LEU A 8 -2.20 -9.66 14.59
N LEU A 9 -0.92 -9.44 14.29
CA LEU A 9 -0.45 -8.33 13.47
C LEU A 9 -1.11 -8.36 12.08
N LYS A 10 -1.15 -9.55 11.45
CA LYS A 10 -1.81 -9.75 10.16
C LYS A 10 -3.26 -9.32 10.21
N GLU A 11 -4.02 -9.75 11.22
CA GLU A 11 -5.44 -9.40 11.32
C GLU A 11 -5.64 -7.91 11.60
N ILE A 12 -4.80 -7.30 12.45
CA ILE A 12 -4.83 -5.85 12.70
C ILE A 12 -4.64 -5.09 11.40
N ILE A 13 -3.64 -5.45 10.60
CA ILE A 13 -3.39 -4.83 9.30
C ILE A 13 -4.57 -5.05 8.35
N ASP A 14 -5.06 -6.28 8.21
CA ASP A 14 -6.17 -6.60 7.30
C ASP A 14 -7.46 -5.84 7.68
N ILE A 15 -7.74 -5.64 8.97
CA ILE A 15 -8.88 -4.82 9.45
C ILE A 15 -8.62 -3.34 9.17
N TYR A 16 -7.41 -2.84 9.46
CA TYR A 16 -7.09 -1.43 9.32
C TYR A 16 -7.07 -0.97 7.86
N VAL A 17 -6.54 -1.79 6.95
CA VAL A 17 -6.59 -1.59 5.49
C VAL A 17 -8.02 -1.35 5.02
N LYS A 18 -8.98 -2.14 5.53
CA LYS A 18 -10.39 -2.07 5.15
C LYS A 18 -11.17 -0.93 5.79
N THR A 19 -10.84 -0.57 7.03
CA THR A 19 -11.69 0.30 7.86
C THR A 19 -11.12 1.69 8.09
N ALA A 20 -9.82 1.88 7.90
CA ALA A 20 -9.09 3.09 8.27
C ALA A 20 -9.26 3.47 9.76
N ARG A 21 -9.67 2.54 10.62
CA ARG A 21 -10.03 2.80 12.03
C ARG A 21 -9.12 2.01 12.98
N PRO A 22 -8.62 2.63 14.07
CA PRO A 22 -7.84 1.93 15.07
C PRO A 22 -8.50 0.63 15.55
N VAL A 23 -7.73 -0.44 15.61
CA VAL A 23 -8.22 -1.79 15.89
C VAL A 23 -8.12 -2.08 17.39
N GLY A 24 -9.25 -2.36 18.02
CA GLY A 24 -9.33 -2.71 19.44
C GLY A 24 -9.33 -4.23 19.67
N SER A 25 -8.91 -4.66 20.86
CA SER A 25 -8.88 -6.08 21.23
C SER A 25 -10.26 -6.74 21.19
N SER A 26 -11.34 -6.02 21.54
CA SER A 26 -12.71 -6.51 21.43
C SER A 26 -13.09 -6.82 19.98
N ASN A 27 -12.75 -5.94 19.03
CA ASN A 27 -12.99 -6.18 17.60
C ASN A 27 -12.32 -7.47 17.12
N LEU A 28 -11.08 -7.70 17.56
CA LEU A 28 -10.31 -8.91 17.22
C LEU A 28 -10.91 -10.17 17.84
N ALA A 29 -11.39 -10.12 19.09
CA ALA A 29 -12.06 -11.24 19.74
C ALA A 29 -13.35 -11.65 19.01
N PHE A 30 -14.14 -10.67 18.53
CA PHE A 30 -15.40 -10.95 17.82
C PHE A 30 -15.21 -11.44 16.38
N SER A 31 -14.00 -11.33 15.81
CA SER A 31 -13.71 -11.77 14.44
C SER A 31 -13.81 -13.30 14.23
N LYS A 32 -13.96 -14.09 15.32
CA LYS A 32 -13.94 -15.58 15.35
C LYS A 32 -12.67 -16.23 14.78
N LYS A 33 -11.65 -15.45 14.43
CA LYS A 33 -10.34 -15.96 13.97
C LYS A 33 -9.39 -16.31 15.12
N PHE A 34 -9.72 -15.85 16.32
CA PHE A 34 -8.97 -16.13 17.54
C PHE A 34 -9.92 -16.73 18.57
N ASP A 35 -9.52 -17.86 19.15
CA ASP A 35 -10.18 -18.44 20.33
C ASP A 35 -9.56 -17.87 21.61
N LEU A 36 -9.60 -16.54 21.75
CA LEU A 36 -8.92 -15.80 22.81
C LEU A 36 -9.82 -14.74 23.43
N SER A 37 -9.67 -14.53 24.74
CA SER A 37 -10.37 -13.45 25.43
C SER A 37 -9.86 -12.06 25.01
N PRO A 38 -10.69 -11.00 25.07
CA PRO A 38 -10.24 -9.63 24.83
C PRO A 38 -9.06 -9.18 25.71
N ALA A 39 -8.93 -9.71 26.92
CA ALA A 39 -7.82 -9.43 27.83
C ALA A 39 -6.50 -10.05 27.33
N THR A 40 -6.55 -11.31 26.88
CA THR A 40 -5.39 -12.01 26.30
C THR A 40 -4.92 -11.31 25.01
N ILE A 41 -5.85 -10.91 24.15
CA ILE A 41 -5.53 -10.15 22.95
C ILE A 41 -4.89 -8.80 23.31
N ARG A 42 -5.44 -8.09 24.31
CA ARG A 42 -4.87 -6.81 24.77
C ARG A 42 -3.42 -6.96 25.24
N SER A 43 -3.09 -8.03 25.98
CA SER A 43 -1.72 -8.33 26.39
C SER A 43 -0.80 -8.54 25.19
N ALA A 44 -1.21 -9.36 24.22
CA ALA A 44 -0.42 -9.61 23.01
C ALA A 44 -0.27 -8.36 22.12
N MET A 45 -1.28 -7.49 22.06
CA MET A 45 -1.16 -6.19 21.41
C MET A 45 -0.16 -5.28 22.13
N GLY A 46 -0.07 -5.36 23.47
CA GLY A 46 0.96 -4.66 24.24
C GLY A 46 2.38 -5.09 23.85
N GLU A 47 2.62 -6.39 23.72
CA GLU A 47 3.91 -6.93 23.24
C GLU A 47 4.26 -6.43 21.83
N LEU A 48 3.27 -6.42 20.91
CA LEU A 48 3.46 -5.89 19.55
C LEU A 48 3.76 -4.38 19.53
N GLU A 49 3.18 -3.63 20.46
CA GLU A 49 3.40 -2.19 20.62
C GLU A 49 4.78 -1.90 21.21
N GLU A 50 5.21 -2.63 22.23
CA GLU A 50 6.57 -2.54 22.77
C GLU A 50 7.64 -2.86 21.73
N GLN A 51 7.34 -3.80 20.82
CA GLN A 51 8.21 -4.13 19.67
C GLN A 51 8.11 -3.13 18.52
N GLY A 52 7.19 -2.16 18.59
CA GLY A 52 7.03 -1.09 17.61
C GLY A 52 6.29 -1.48 16.33
N TYR A 53 5.65 -2.65 16.24
CA TYR A 53 4.88 -3.07 15.06
C TYR A 53 3.51 -2.39 14.94
N ILE A 54 2.93 -2.03 16.08
CA ILE A 54 1.68 -1.28 16.18
C ILE A 54 1.85 -0.14 17.18
N ALA A 55 1.01 0.88 17.09
CA ALA A 55 1.03 2.01 18.00
C ALA A 55 -0.38 2.47 18.37
N GLN A 56 -0.51 3.10 19.53
CA GLN A 56 -1.72 3.79 19.94
C GLN A 56 -1.69 5.26 19.47
N PRO A 57 -2.55 5.69 18.53
CA PRO A 57 -2.54 7.07 18.05
C PRO A 57 -3.05 8.06 19.11
N HIS A 58 -3.99 7.64 19.96
CA HIS A 58 -4.53 8.43 21.08
C HIS A 58 -4.86 7.54 22.27
N THR A 59 -4.81 8.07 23.49
CA THR A 59 -4.93 7.33 24.77
C THR A 59 -6.18 6.43 24.90
N SER A 60 -7.26 6.71 24.18
CA SER A 60 -8.50 5.92 24.15
C SER A 60 -8.74 5.15 22.84
N ALA A 61 -7.89 5.34 21.84
CA ALA A 61 -8.01 4.67 20.54
C ALA A 61 -7.49 3.21 20.62
N GLY A 62 -7.90 2.39 19.65
CA GLY A 62 -7.29 1.08 19.39
C GLY A 62 -5.82 1.20 18.96
N ARG A 63 -5.30 0.18 18.28
CA ARG A 63 -3.95 0.20 17.70
C ARG A 63 -4.00 0.35 16.19
N VAL A 64 -2.99 1.01 15.63
CA VAL A 64 -2.76 1.12 14.19
C VAL A 64 -1.39 0.50 13.86
N PRO A 65 -1.22 -0.12 12.68
CA PRO A 65 0.10 -0.59 12.24
C PRO A 65 1.07 0.58 12.05
N THR A 66 2.33 0.36 12.40
CA THR A 66 3.42 1.30 12.10
C THR A 66 4.06 0.97 10.76
N THR A 67 4.98 1.81 10.29
CA THR A 67 5.87 1.48 9.16
C THR A 67 6.55 0.14 9.33
N LEU A 68 7.06 -0.15 10.54
CA LEU A 68 7.70 -1.42 10.86
C LEU A 68 6.70 -2.59 10.78
N GLY A 69 5.47 -2.39 11.28
CA GLY A 69 4.36 -3.34 11.13
C GLY A 69 4.09 -3.73 9.69
N TYR A 70 3.98 -2.74 8.81
CA TYR A 70 3.75 -2.98 7.38
C TYR A 70 4.93 -3.65 6.68
N LYS A 71 6.16 -3.21 6.95
CA LYS A 71 7.37 -3.86 6.39
C LYS A 71 7.41 -5.34 6.77
N PHE A 72 7.22 -5.65 8.05
CA PHE A 72 7.16 -7.04 8.51
C PHE A 72 6.04 -7.84 7.82
N TYR A 73 4.85 -7.25 7.68
CA TYR A 73 3.73 -7.89 7.01
C TYR A 73 4.03 -8.22 5.54
N LEU A 74 4.61 -7.28 4.80
CA LEU A 74 4.99 -7.50 3.41
C LEU A 74 6.03 -8.61 3.26
N ASP A 75 7.05 -8.60 4.12
CA ASP A 75 8.17 -9.52 4.01
C ASP A 75 7.83 -10.94 4.46
N ASN A 76 6.91 -11.10 5.41
CA ASN A 76 6.71 -12.37 6.12
C ASN A 76 5.28 -12.93 6.09
N LEU A 77 4.25 -12.09 5.94
CA LEU A 77 2.86 -12.47 6.19
C LEU A 77 1.96 -12.37 4.95
N LEU A 78 2.36 -11.57 3.97
CA LEU A 78 1.61 -11.35 2.75
C LEU A 78 1.85 -12.50 1.77
N SER A 79 0.75 -13.13 1.35
CA SER A 79 0.73 -14.03 0.19
C SER A 79 -0.08 -13.37 -0.91
N VAL A 80 0.60 -12.85 -1.93
CA VAL A 80 -0.05 -12.23 -3.08
C VAL A 80 -0.97 -13.25 -3.76
N LYS A 81 -2.23 -12.85 -3.99
CA LYS A 81 -3.22 -13.71 -4.64
C LYS A 81 -3.12 -13.56 -6.15
N ASN A 82 -3.35 -14.64 -6.88
CA ASN A 82 -3.53 -14.56 -8.32
C ASN A 82 -4.84 -13.86 -8.65
N LEU A 83 -4.81 -13.07 -9.72
CA LEU A 83 -6.00 -12.49 -10.32
C LEU A 83 -6.79 -13.56 -11.08
N ASN A 84 -8.06 -13.27 -11.36
CA ASN A 84 -8.87 -14.15 -12.21
C ASN A 84 -8.66 -13.85 -13.70
N ASP A 85 -9.05 -14.80 -14.56
CA ASP A 85 -8.86 -14.70 -16.02
C ASP A 85 -9.47 -13.43 -16.65
N LYS A 86 -10.59 -12.96 -16.11
CA LYS A 86 -11.23 -11.73 -16.58
C LYS A 86 -10.34 -10.52 -16.31
N GLU A 87 -9.78 -10.43 -15.12
CA GLU A 87 -8.87 -9.34 -14.74
C GLU A 87 -7.56 -9.40 -15.54
N ASN A 88 -7.01 -10.59 -15.76
CA ASN A 88 -5.83 -10.77 -16.60
C ASN A 88 -6.08 -10.27 -18.02
N LYS A 89 -7.25 -10.61 -18.59
CA LYS A 89 -7.66 -10.14 -19.91
C LYS A 89 -7.82 -8.61 -19.94
N GLU A 90 -8.48 -8.02 -18.94
CA GLU A 90 -8.64 -6.56 -18.86
C GLU A 90 -7.29 -5.83 -18.79
N LEU A 91 -6.33 -6.35 -18.01
CA LEU A 91 -4.98 -5.80 -17.94
C LEU A 91 -4.25 -5.90 -19.29
N SER A 92 -4.32 -7.06 -19.94
CA SER A 92 -3.73 -7.28 -21.27
C SER A 92 -4.35 -6.36 -22.33
N ASP A 93 -5.68 -6.26 -22.37
CA ASP A 93 -6.40 -5.41 -23.31
C ASP A 93 -6.08 -3.92 -23.11
N ALA A 94 -5.89 -3.49 -21.85
CA ALA A 94 -5.50 -2.11 -21.54
C ALA A 94 -4.04 -1.83 -21.93
N TYR A 95 -3.11 -2.75 -21.62
CA TYR A 95 -1.70 -2.62 -21.98
C TYR A 95 -1.49 -2.55 -23.50
N ASN A 96 -2.18 -3.41 -24.26
CA ASN A 96 -2.06 -3.47 -25.72
C ASN A 96 -2.57 -2.19 -26.42
N LYS A 97 -3.41 -1.40 -25.76
CA LYS A 97 -3.86 -0.10 -26.27
C LYS A 97 -2.83 0.97 -25.97
N ASP A 98 -2.58 1.22 -24.69
CA ASP A 98 -1.68 2.27 -24.21
C ASP A 98 -1.37 2.07 -22.72
N MET A 99 -0.13 2.33 -22.30
CA MET A 99 0.25 2.25 -20.87
C MET A 99 -0.53 3.22 -19.98
N ARG A 100 -0.97 4.36 -20.50
CA ARG A 100 -1.82 5.33 -19.79
C ARG A 100 -3.20 4.73 -19.51
N ASP A 101 -3.73 3.91 -20.41
CA ASP A 101 -5.00 3.24 -20.19
C ASP A 101 -4.87 2.08 -19.19
N LEU A 102 -3.74 1.37 -19.20
CA LEU A 102 -3.39 0.44 -18.12
C LEU A 102 -3.33 1.16 -16.76
N ALA A 103 -2.67 2.31 -16.68
CA ALA A 103 -2.61 3.09 -15.45
C ALA A 103 -3.99 3.55 -14.97
N LYS A 104 -4.87 4.03 -15.87
CA LYS A 104 -6.26 4.36 -15.54
C LYS A 104 -7.06 3.14 -15.05
N LEU A 105 -6.86 1.98 -15.67
CA LEU A 105 -7.47 0.72 -15.22
C LEU A 105 -7.01 0.39 -13.79
N LEU A 106 -5.72 0.52 -13.50
CA LEU A 106 -5.19 0.30 -12.15
C LEU A 106 -5.76 1.28 -11.13
N VAL A 107 -5.89 2.56 -11.47
CA VAL A 107 -6.61 3.54 -10.63
C VAL A 107 -8.03 3.06 -10.36
N ALA A 108 -8.78 2.64 -11.38
CA ALA A 108 -10.15 2.16 -11.21
C ALA A 108 -10.24 0.87 -10.36
N LYS A 109 -9.24 -0.01 -10.43
CA LYS A 109 -9.21 -1.29 -9.69
C LYS A 109 -8.71 -1.17 -8.25
N THR A 110 -7.95 -0.12 -7.94
CA THR A 110 -7.32 0.08 -6.62
C THR A 110 -7.91 1.25 -5.84
N ASN A 111 -8.55 2.20 -6.53
CA ASN A 111 -8.96 3.50 -5.99
C ASN A 111 -7.77 4.31 -5.42
N LEU A 112 -6.59 4.20 -6.04
CA LEU A 112 -5.34 4.87 -5.68
C LEU A 112 -4.76 5.62 -6.89
N ALA A 113 -3.66 6.34 -6.69
CA ALA A 113 -2.95 6.99 -7.79
C ALA A 113 -2.01 6.01 -8.49
N ALA A 114 -1.83 6.18 -9.80
CA ALA A 114 -0.89 5.43 -10.62
C ALA A 114 0.10 6.36 -11.31
N ILE A 115 1.33 5.87 -11.45
CA ILE A 115 2.46 6.56 -12.05
C ILE A 115 3.03 5.64 -13.14
N VAL A 116 3.19 6.15 -14.35
CA VAL A 116 3.94 5.49 -15.42
C VAL A 116 5.15 6.35 -15.72
N GLY A 117 6.35 5.78 -15.64
CA GLY A 117 7.56 6.45 -16.09
C GLY A 117 8.03 5.85 -17.39
N PHE A 118 7.90 6.59 -18.49
CA PHE A 118 8.38 6.22 -19.82
C PHE A 118 9.87 6.48 -19.99
N SER A 119 10.40 7.48 -19.29
CA SER A 119 11.81 7.80 -19.13
C SER A 119 11.99 8.63 -17.84
N PRO A 120 13.22 8.95 -17.38
CA PRO A 120 13.44 9.78 -16.20
C PRO A 120 12.73 11.14 -16.22
N SER A 121 12.49 11.71 -17.42
CA SER A 121 11.83 13.01 -17.61
C SER A 121 10.45 12.93 -18.26
N ASP A 122 9.95 11.72 -18.54
CA ASP A 122 8.61 11.51 -19.12
C ASP A 122 7.79 10.63 -18.17
N LEU A 123 7.03 11.32 -17.31
CA LEU A 123 6.20 10.72 -16.28
C LEU A 123 4.74 11.05 -16.55
N TYR A 124 3.90 10.03 -16.49
CA TYR A 124 2.45 10.15 -16.56
C TYR A 124 1.83 9.79 -15.22
N PHE A 125 0.97 10.68 -14.72
CA PHE A 125 0.29 10.53 -13.43
C PHE A 125 -1.22 10.54 -13.62
N THR A 126 -1.91 9.69 -12.86
CA THR A 126 -3.37 9.66 -12.83
C THR A 126 -3.87 9.18 -11.46
N GLY A 127 -5.13 9.50 -11.11
CA GLY A 127 -5.75 9.03 -9.87
C GLY A 127 -5.36 9.81 -8.60
N LEU A 128 -4.77 11.01 -8.72
CA LEU A 128 -4.48 11.86 -7.55
C LEU A 128 -5.75 12.18 -6.74
N PHE A 129 -6.88 12.45 -7.42
CA PHE A 129 -8.16 12.64 -6.75
C PHE A 129 -8.52 11.44 -5.86
N ASN A 130 -8.34 10.21 -6.35
CA ASN A 130 -8.62 8.99 -5.59
C ASN A 130 -7.69 8.84 -4.38
N LEU A 131 -6.40 9.16 -4.54
CA LEU A 131 -5.44 9.20 -3.43
C LEU A 131 -5.88 10.19 -2.35
N PHE A 132 -6.17 11.43 -2.72
CA PHE A 132 -6.52 12.47 -1.74
C PHE A 132 -7.95 12.36 -1.21
N SER A 133 -8.80 11.53 -1.82
CA SER A 133 -10.12 11.17 -1.26
C SER A 133 -10.03 10.09 -0.17
N GLN A 134 -8.83 9.59 0.16
CA GLN A 134 -8.66 8.64 1.25
C GLN A 134 -8.80 9.35 2.62
N PRO A 135 -9.36 8.67 3.65
CA PRO A 135 -9.52 9.18 5.01
C PRO A 135 -8.30 9.90 5.61
N GLU A 136 -7.08 9.48 5.24
CA GLU A 136 -5.82 10.10 5.70
C GLU A 136 -5.64 11.56 5.25
N PHE A 137 -6.36 11.97 4.20
CA PHE A 137 -6.17 13.26 3.53
C PHE A 137 -7.42 14.14 3.57
N GLU A 138 -8.40 13.92 4.46
CA GLU A 138 -9.65 14.69 4.47
C GLU A 138 -9.57 16.11 5.09
N ASP A 139 -8.49 16.43 5.82
CA ASP A 139 -8.34 17.73 6.52
C ASP A 139 -7.70 18.83 5.64
N TYR A 140 -7.59 20.09 6.09
CA TYR A 140 -6.91 21.20 5.37
C TYR A 140 -5.48 20.84 4.91
N LYS A 141 -4.87 19.85 5.56
CA LYS A 141 -3.59 19.24 5.17
C LYS A 141 -3.65 18.63 3.77
N MET A 142 -4.81 18.27 3.24
CA MET A 142 -5.02 17.77 1.87
C MET A 142 -4.37 18.69 0.84
N VAL A 143 -4.64 20.00 0.92
CA VAL A 143 -4.11 20.98 -0.05
C VAL A 143 -2.58 21.00 0.01
N LEU A 144 -2.02 20.97 1.22
CA LEU A 144 -0.56 20.93 1.41
C LEU A 144 0.04 19.59 0.94
N SER A 145 -0.63 18.47 1.21
CA SER A 145 -0.21 17.14 0.76
C SER A 145 -0.28 17.02 -0.76
N MET A 146 -1.27 17.61 -1.41
CA MET A 146 -1.38 17.69 -2.87
C MET A 146 -0.17 18.41 -3.46
N THR A 147 0.12 19.62 -3.00
CA THR A 147 1.27 20.40 -3.47
C THR A 147 2.58 19.67 -3.23
N LYS A 148 2.78 19.11 -2.02
CA LYS A 148 4.00 18.37 -1.68
C LYS A 148 4.21 17.15 -2.57
N VAL A 149 3.18 16.34 -2.78
CA VAL A 149 3.28 15.14 -3.62
C VAL A 149 3.61 15.56 -5.05
N VAL A 150 2.89 16.52 -5.63
CA VAL A 150 3.16 17.00 -7.00
C VAL A 150 4.59 17.52 -7.15
N ASP A 151 5.05 18.38 -6.24
CA ASP A 151 6.40 18.95 -6.29
C ASP A 151 7.51 17.92 -6.07
N SER A 152 7.23 16.88 -5.26
CA SER A 152 8.20 15.85 -4.92
C SER A 152 8.27 14.76 -5.99
N LEU A 153 7.17 14.47 -6.69
CA LEU A 153 7.08 13.40 -7.69
C LEU A 153 8.12 13.54 -8.80
N GLU A 154 8.25 14.72 -9.41
CA GLU A 154 9.17 14.95 -10.52
C GLU A 154 10.64 14.79 -10.09
N LYS A 155 11.00 15.36 -8.93
CA LYS A 155 12.35 15.30 -8.36
C LYS A 155 12.71 13.88 -7.88
N ALA A 156 11.81 13.25 -7.14
CA ALA A 156 12.01 11.93 -6.57
C ALA A 156 12.15 10.88 -7.66
N MET A 157 11.26 10.89 -8.67
CA MET A 157 11.31 9.93 -9.76
C MET A 157 12.64 10.02 -10.50
N THR A 158 13.14 11.22 -10.82
CA THR A 158 14.45 11.37 -11.49
C THR A 158 15.59 10.71 -10.70
N SER A 159 15.55 10.73 -9.36
CA SER A 159 16.58 10.16 -8.48
C SER A 159 16.46 8.63 -8.33
N ILE A 160 15.24 8.11 -8.19
CA ILE A 160 15.01 6.69 -7.94
C ILE A 160 14.92 5.86 -9.23
N TYR A 161 14.49 6.45 -10.35
CA TYR A 161 14.28 5.79 -11.64
C TYR A 161 15.46 4.90 -12.05
N PRO A 162 16.73 5.39 -12.03
CA PRO A 162 17.88 4.60 -12.47
C PRO A 162 18.18 3.39 -11.57
N GLN A 163 17.61 3.35 -10.37
CA GLN A 163 17.88 2.33 -9.36
C GLN A 163 16.81 1.24 -9.30
N ILE A 164 15.67 1.43 -10.00
CA ILE A 164 14.54 0.50 -9.98
C ILE A 164 14.82 -0.64 -10.98
N ASN A 165 15.45 -1.70 -10.49
CA ASN A 165 15.75 -2.91 -11.27
C ASN A 165 14.91 -4.14 -10.86
N LYS A 166 14.13 -4.03 -9.78
CA LYS A 166 13.22 -5.07 -9.28
C LYS A 166 11.98 -4.44 -8.65
N PRO A 167 10.88 -5.20 -8.51
CA PRO A 167 9.72 -4.73 -7.75
C PRO A 167 10.13 -4.33 -6.32
N ILE A 168 9.64 -3.19 -5.87
CA ILE A 168 9.94 -2.64 -4.54
C ILE A 168 8.72 -1.93 -3.96
N VAL A 169 8.53 -2.02 -2.65
CA VAL A 169 7.54 -1.24 -1.91
C VAL A 169 8.27 -0.34 -0.92
N LEU A 170 8.00 0.96 -0.99
CA LEU A 170 8.57 1.97 -0.10
C LEU A 170 7.45 2.56 0.75
N ILE A 171 7.61 2.54 2.07
CA ILE A 171 6.56 2.86 3.05
C ILE A 171 7.06 3.91 4.02
N GLY A 172 6.23 4.92 4.27
CA GLY A 172 6.52 5.93 5.29
C GLY A 172 7.75 6.74 4.90
N GLU A 173 8.70 6.88 5.81
CA GLU A 173 9.97 7.61 5.59
C GLU A 173 10.81 7.08 4.41
N ASP A 174 10.62 5.83 4.00
CA ASP A 174 11.31 5.29 2.82
C ASP A 174 10.66 5.77 1.50
N ASN A 175 9.43 6.30 1.55
CA ASN A 175 8.72 6.80 0.38
C ASN A 175 9.26 8.18 -0.02
N PRO A 176 9.80 8.33 -1.25
CA PRO A 176 10.48 9.54 -1.66
C PRO A 176 9.52 10.70 -1.99
N PHE A 177 8.21 10.47 -1.98
CA PHE A 177 7.20 11.49 -2.28
C PHE A 177 6.59 12.11 -1.01
N SER A 178 6.32 11.29 0.00
CA SER A 178 5.78 11.73 1.29
C SER A 178 5.84 10.59 2.31
N SER A 179 6.20 10.91 3.55
CA SER A 179 6.18 10.01 4.70
C SER A 179 4.77 9.53 5.08
N ASP A 180 3.72 10.19 4.60
CA ASP A 180 2.32 9.78 4.83
C ASP A 180 1.84 8.71 3.83
N CYS A 181 2.68 8.36 2.85
CA CYS A 181 2.31 7.52 1.72
C CYS A 181 3.10 6.21 1.67
N SER A 182 2.66 5.32 0.79
CA SER A 182 3.41 4.17 0.33
C SER A 182 3.36 4.08 -1.19
N VAL A 183 4.46 3.66 -1.79
CA VAL A 183 4.54 3.42 -3.23
C VAL A 183 5.00 2.00 -3.48
N ALA A 184 4.23 1.26 -4.29
CA ALA A 184 4.65 0.00 -4.87
C ALA A 184 5.09 0.26 -6.31
N ILE A 185 6.34 -0.06 -6.63
CA ILE A 185 6.96 0.21 -7.93
C ILE A 185 7.36 -1.12 -8.55
N THR A 186 7.07 -1.30 -9.84
CA THR A 186 7.55 -2.44 -10.62
C THR A 186 8.23 -1.96 -11.90
N PRO A 187 9.46 -2.41 -12.19
CA PRO A 187 10.07 -2.18 -13.50
C PRO A 187 9.37 -3.01 -14.56
N LEU A 188 9.32 -2.46 -15.76
CA LEU A 188 8.75 -3.06 -16.96
C LEU A 188 9.81 -3.12 -18.06
N LYS A 189 9.42 -3.63 -19.23
CA LYS A 189 10.28 -3.67 -20.41
C LYS A 189 10.66 -2.26 -20.88
N ASP A 190 11.80 -2.13 -21.55
CA ASP A 190 12.33 -0.88 -22.12
C ASP A 190 12.58 0.21 -21.06
N GLU A 191 13.08 -0.20 -19.89
CA GLU A 191 13.39 0.66 -18.73
C GLU A 191 12.19 1.41 -18.14
N LYS A 192 10.97 1.15 -18.63
CA LYS A 192 9.75 1.77 -18.11
C LYS A 192 9.46 1.32 -16.69
N VAL A 193 8.79 2.16 -15.92
CA VAL A 193 8.34 1.81 -14.56
C VAL A 193 6.86 2.07 -14.41
N LEU A 194 6.21 1.23 -13.63
CA LEU A 194 4.82 1.40 -13.22
C LEU A 194 4.75 1.39 -11.70
N ALA A 195 4.10 2.38 -11.12
CA ALA A 195 3.95 2.48 -9.70
C ALA A 195 2.52 2.82 -9.27
N ILE A 196 2.15 2.36 -8.09
CA ILE A 196 0.90 2.71 -7.42
C ILE A 196 1.25 3.45 -6.14
N LEU A 197 0.70 4.64 -5.98
CA LEU A 197 0.87 5.51 -4.82
C LEU A 197 -0.43 5.54 -4.01
N GLY A 198 -0.33 5.19 -2.73
CA GLY A 198 -1.44 5.11 -1.80
C GLY A 198 -1.08 5.63 -0.40
N PRO A 199 -2.05 5.68 0.53
CA PRO A 199 -1.74 5.83 1.94
C PRO A 199 -0.96 4.62 2.45
N MET A 200 -0.32 4.74 3.61
CA MET A 200 0.42 3.62 4.23
C MET A 200 -0.43 2.36 4.45
N ARG A 201 -1.76 2.48 4.55
CA ARG A 201 -2.71 1.37 4.74
C ARG A 201 -3.30 0.78 3.46
N MET A 202 -2.72 1.02 2.29
CA MET A 202 -3.28 0.50 1.04
C MET A 202 -3.41 -1.03 1.03
N ASP A 203 -4.31 -1.58 0.20
CA ASP A 203 -4.44 -3.02 0.02
C ASP A 203 -3.26 -3.58 -0.79
N TYR A 204 -2.15 -3.85 -0.08
CA TYR A 204 -0.92 -4.37 -0.68
C TYR A 204 -1.12 -5.68 -1.43
N ASN A 205 -2.03 -6.55 -0.97
CA ASN A 205 -2.33 -7.81 -1.66
C ASN A 205 -2.86 -7.53 -3.06
N ARG A 206 -3.85 -6.63 -3.14
CA ARG A 206 -4.48 -6.24 -4.39
C ARG A 206 -3.53 -5.49 -5.31
N VAL A 207 -2.78 -4.52 -4.77
CA VAL A 207 -1.84 -3.71 -5.55
C VAL A 207 -0.73 -4.58 -6.13
N LEU A 208 -0.11 -5.44 -5.32
CA LEU A 208 0.98 -6.30 -5.80
C LEU A 208 0.47 -7.34 -6.79
N ALA A 209 -0.71 -7.93 -6.58
CA ALA A 209 -1.31 -8.86 -7.54
C ALA A 209 -1.47 -8.23 -8.95
N LEU A 210 -1.95 -6.98 -9.00
CA LEU A 210 -2.11 -6.24 -10.25
C LEU A 210 -0.76 -5.91 -10.92
N LEU A 211 0.23 -5.47 -10.13
CA LEU A 211 1.56 -5.14 -10.64
C LEU A 211 2.33 -6.37 -11.11
N GLU A 212 2.29 -7.47 -10.35
CA GLU A 212 2.93 -8.74 -10.72
C GLU A 212 2.32 -9.31 -12.00
N GLU A 213 1.00 -9.31 -12.13
CA GLU A 213 0.35 -9.78 -13.35
C GLU A 213 0.69 -8.89 -14.54
N THR A 214 0.73 -7.57 -14.35
CA THR A 214 1.17 -6.64 -15.39
C THR A 214 2.58 -6.98 -15.88
N VAL A 215 3.52 -7.26 -14.99
CA VAL A 215 4.88 -7.69 -15.38
C VAL A 215 4.84 -9.01 -16.15
N ARG A 216 3.98 -9.97 -15.77
CA ARG A 216 3.84 -11.25 -16.48
C ARG A 216 3.30 -11.08 -17.89
N ILE A 217 2.32 -10.20 -18.10
CA ILE A 217 1.72 -9.92 -19.42
C ILE A 217 2.74 -9.25 -20.37
N ILE A 218 3.64 -8.43 -19.83
CA ILE A 218 4.59 -7.63 -20.61
C ILE A 218 5.87 -8.40 -20.98
N LYS A 219 6.18 -9.49 -20.25
CA LYS A 219 7.32 -10.36 -20.53
C LYS A 219 7.09 -11.20 -21.78
#